data_AF-A0A3D4IFZ2-F1
#
_entry.id   AF-A0A3D4IFZ2-F1
#
_cell.length_a   1.000
_cell.length_b   1.000
_cell.length_c   1.000
_cell.angle_alpha   90.00
_cell.angle_beta   90.00
_cell.angle_gamma   90.00
#
_symmetry.space_group_name_H-M   'P 1'
#
loop_
_entity.id
_entity.type
_entity.pdbx_description
1 polymer ?
#
loop_
_entity_poly.entity_id
_entity_poly.type
_entity_poly.pdbx_seq_one_letter_code
_entity_poly.pdbx_strand_id
1 'polypeptide(L)'
;PAKKLGPHVAALGMRFYTGSLFPETYKNQIFIAEHGSWNRSSKIGYRISLVRLDERGQALSYETFAEGWLSNDTVTGRPVDVLVWRDGSLLVSDDFGGKIYRITWRG
;
A
#
# COMPACT_ATOMS: atom_id res chain seq x y z
N PRO A 1 10.18 17.77 -0.11
CA PRO A 1 9.80 16.37 -0.41
C PRO A 1 8.45 16.35 -1.13
N ALA A 2 8.22 15.42 -2.07
CA ALA A 2 6.94 15.31 -2.79
C ALA A 2 5.79 14.82 -1.89
N LYS A 3 6.07 13.89 -0.96
CA LYS A 3 5.15 13.48 0.10
C LYS A 3 5.92 13.06 1.35
N LYS A 4 5.48 13.48 2.53
CA LYS A 4 5.95 12.95 3.82
C LYS A 4 5.05 11.78 4.23
N LEU A 5 5.65 10.67 4.64
CA LEU A 5 4.95 9.49 5.18
C LEU A 5 4.98 9.50 6.71
N GLY A 6 4.21 8.60 7.32
CA GLY A 6 4.22 8.42 8.77
C GLY A 6 5.62 8.03 9.27
N PRO A 7 6.04 8.50 10.47
CA PRO A 7 7.33 8.13 11.02
C PRO A 7 7.37 6.63 11.34
N HIS A 8 8.45 5.94 10.99
CA HIS A 8 8.65 4.50 11.24
C HIS A 8 7.64 3.56 10.55
N VAL A 9 6.84 4.01 9.58
CA VAL A 9 5.93 3.11 8.84
C VAL A 9 6.67 2.08 7.99
N ALA A 10 7.97 2.29 7.76
CA ALA A 10 8.85 1.42 6.97
C ALA A 10 8.23 1.13 5.58
N ALA A 11 8.14 2.16 4.75
CA ALA A 11 7.72 2.00 3.36
C ALA A 11 8.84 1.28 2.58
N LEU A 12 8.60 0.01 2.21
CA LEU A 12 9.61 -0.85 1.57
C LEU A 12 9.39 -1.01 0.07
N GLY A 13 8.15 -0.89 -0.39
CA GLY A 13 7.80 -1.07 -1.80
C GLY A 13 6.78 -0.04 -2.27
N MET A 14 6.88 0.34 -3.55
CA MET A 14 5.93 1.24 -4.19
C MET A 14 5.80 0.99 -5.68
N ARG A 15 4.61 1.18 -6.24
CA ARG A 15 4.36 1.13 -7.69
C ARG A 15 3.30 2.14 -8.11
N PHE A 16 3.50 2.72 -9.29
CA PHE A 16 2.40 3.34 -10.02
C PHE A 16 1.46 2.25 -10.52
N TYR A 17 0.15 2.47 -10.38
CA TYR A 17 -0.83 1.54 -10.92
C TYR A 17 -1.05 1.80 -12.41
N THR A 18 -0.68 0.83 -13.23
CA THR A 18 -0.81 0.89 -14.70
C THR A 18 -1.78 -0.16 -15.24
N GLY A 19 -2.42 -0.93 -14.36
CA GLY A 19 -3.43 -1.92 -14.72
C GLY A 19 -4.77 -1.29 -15.11
N SER A 20 -5.68 -2.13 -15.60
CA SER A 20 -7.02 -1.73 -16.04
C SER A 20 -8.14 -2.44 -15.27
N LEU A 21 -7.82 -3.20 -14.22
CA LEU A 21 -8.81 -3.91 -13.42
C LEU A 21 -9.52 -2.98 -12.43
N PHE A 22 -8.77 -2.07 -11.80
CA PHE A 22 -9.32 -1.09 -10.87
C PHE A 22 -9.93 0.09 -11.66
N PRO A 23 -10.85 0.86 -11.06
CA PRO A 23 -11.42 2.05 -11.70
C PRO A 23 -10.34 3.02 -12.21
N GLU A 24 -10.63 3.74 -13.29
CA GLU A 24 -9.66 4.63 -13.97
C GLU A 24 -9.05 5.68 -13.01
N THR A 25 -9.76 6.06 -11.96
CA THR A 25 -9.26 6.97 -10.91
C THR A 25 -8.03 6.44 -10.15
N TYR A 26 -7.76 5.14 -10.18
CA TYR A 26 -6.55 4.53 -9.61
C TYR A 26 -5.37 4.52 -10.58
N LYS A 27 -5.60 4.75 -11.87
CA LYS A 27 -4.53 4.73 -12.86
C LYS A 27 -3.55 5.88 -12.64
N ASN A 28 -2.28 5.57 -12.79
CA ASN A 28 -1.15 6.46 -12.53
C ASN A 28 -1.07 7.00 -11.09
N GLN A 29 -1.84 6.44 -10.16
CA GLN A 29 -1.72 6.71 -8.73
C GLN A 29 -0.69 5.76 -8.11
N ILE A 30 -0.17 6.08 -6.93
CA ILE A 30 0.93 5.31 -6.32
C ILE A 30 0.40 4.48 -5.15
N PHE A 31 0.61 3.16 -5.22
CA PHE A 31 0.48 2.28 -4.07
C PHE A 31 1.81 2.15 -3.34
N ILE A 32 1.77 2.17 -2.01
CA ILE A 32 2.94 2.04 -1.13
C ILE A 32 2.67 0.93 -0.11
N ALA A 33 3.57 -0.04 -0.02
CA ALA A 33 3.57 -1.07 1.01
C ALA A 33 4.29 -0.55 2.27
N GLU A 34 3.53 -0.41 3.36
CA GLU A 34 4.04 0.02 4.66
C GLU A 34 4.19 -1.20 5.58
N HIS A 35 5.44 -1.60 5.81
CA HIS A 35 5.81 -2.80 6.55
C HIS A 35 5.51 -2.74 8.04
N GLY A 36 5.33 -1.52 8.56
CA GLY A 36 4.91 -1.27 9.93
C GLY A 36 6.06 -0.97 10.89
N SER A 37 5.74 -0.18 11.91
CA SER A 37 6.69 0.25 12.94
C SER A 37 7.02 -0.87 13.92
N TRP A 38 8.30 -1.09 14.19
CA TRP A 38 8.75 -2.00 15.24
C TRP A 38 9.14 -1.27 16.54
N ASN A 39 9.64 -0.04 16.45
CA ASN A 39 10.14 0.74 17.60
C ASN A 39 9.24 1.94 17.93
N ARG A 40 7.95 1.67 18.18
CA ARG A 40 6.97 2.67 18.65
C ARG A 40 6.06 2.03 19.70
N SER A 41 5.69 2.82 20.70
CA SER A 41 4.68 2.42 21.71
C SER A 41 3.28 2.30 21.10
N SER A 42 2.94 3.16 20.14
CA SER A 42 1.73 3.06 19.32
C SER A 42 2.11 2.68 17.89
N LYS A 43 1.69 1.48 17.47
CA LYS A 43 2.03 0.90 16.17
C LYS A 43 1.30 1.62 15.03
N ILE A 44 2.02 1.88 13.94
CA ILE A 44 1.48 2.46 12.70
C ILE A 44 2.12 1.79 11.47
N GLY A 45 1.49 1.95 10.30
CA GLY A 45 1.85 1.23 9.07
C GLY A 45 1.03 -0.04 8.93
N TYR A 46 1.65 -1.17 8.57
CA TYR A 46 0.99 -2.48 8.41
C TYR A 46 -0.18 -2.42 7.41
N ARG A 47 0.03 -1.75 6.28
CA ARG A 47 -1.03 -1.42 5.33
C ARG A 47 -0.49 -1.15 3.93
N ILE A 48 -1.40 -1.11 2.97
CA ILE A 48 -1.15 -0.49 1.68
C ILE A 48 -1.76 0.91 1.70
N SER A 49 -0.94 1.91 1.42
CA SER A 49 -1.39 3.29 1.25
C SER A 49 -1.47 3.65 -0.23
N LEU A 50 -2.33 4.62 -0.53
CA LEU A 50 -2.49 5.21 -1.85
C LEU A 50 -2.18 6.69 -1.80
N VAL A 51 -1.26 7.13 -2.66
CA VAL A 51 -1.01 8.55 -2.90
C VAL A 51 -1.71 8.92 -4.19
N ARG A 52 -2.64 9.89 -4.09
CA ARG A 52 -3.29 10.47 -5.27
C ARG A 52 -2.41 11.56 -5.87
N LEU A 53 -2.29 11.57 -7.18
CA LEU A 53 -1.54 12.56 -7.95
C LEU A 53 -2.49 13.38 -8.83
N ASP A 54 -2.17 14.66 -9.01
CA ASP A 54 -2.78 15.47 -10.06
C ASP A 54 -2.16 15.17 -11.44
N GLU A 55 -2.68 15.84 -12.48
CA GLU A 55 -2.19 15.71 -13.86
C GLU A 55 -0.72 16.15 -14.05
N ARG A 56 -0.18 16.93 -13.10
CA ARG A 56 1.22 17.37 -13.09
C ARG A 56 2.12 16.45 -12.26
N GLY A 57 1.57 15.36 -11.71
CA GLY A 57 2.28 14.41 -10.86
C GLY A 57 2.50 14.88 -9.42
N GLN A 58 1.79 15.92 -8.96
CA GLN A 58 1.89 16.41 -7.58
C GLN A 58 0.99 15.60 -6.65
N ALA A 59 1.51 15.25 -5.48
CA ALA A 59 0.76 14.48 -4.49
C ALA A 59 -0.35 15.32 -3.84
N LEU A 60 -1.60 14.93 -4.11
CA LEU A 60 -2.81 15.56 -3.56
C LEU A 60 -3.21 14.96 -2.20
N SER A 61 -3.18 13.63 -2.08
CA SER A 61 -3.62 12.94 -0.87
C SER A 61 -2.73 11.74 -0.54
N TYR A 62 -2.93 11.20 0.65
CA TYR A 62 -2.32 9.95 1.11
C TYR A 62 -3.34 9.29 2.04
N GLU A 63 -3.87 8.17 1.59
CA GLU A 63 -5.00 7.48 2.21
C GLU A 63 -4.71 6.00 2.39
N THR A 64 -5.40 5.34 3.32
CA THR A 64 -5.35 3.88 3.43
C THR A 64 -6.11 3.27 2.26
N PHE A 65 -5.48 2.36 1.53
CA PHE A 65 -6.12 1.57 0.48
C PHE A 65 -6.54 0.19 0.98
N ALA A 66 -5.66 -0.49 1.72
CA ALA A 66 -5.94 -1.77 2.33
C ALA A 66 -5.25 -1.87 3.68
N GLU A 67 -5.94 -2.41 4.68
CA GLU A 67 -5.45 -2.62 6.05
C GLU A 67 -5.98 -3.96 6.60
N GLY A 68 -5.62 -4.30 7.85
CA GLY A 68 -6.01 -5.55 8.51
C GLY A 68 -4.82 -6.43 8.94
N TRP A 69 -3.60 -6.07 8.53
CA TRP A 69 -2.36 -6.70 9.00
C TRP A 69 -1.97 -6.30 10.43
N LEU A 70 -2.59 -5.24 10.95
CA LEU A 70 -2.57 -4.85 12.35
C LEU A 70 -4.02 -4.71 12.82
N SER A 71 -4.39 -5.45 13.87
CA SER A 71 -5.73 -5.37 14.47
C SER A 71 -5.62 -5.53 15.98
N ASN A 72 -6.18 -4.58 16.75
CA ASN A 72 -6.09 -4.57 18.22
C ASN A 72 -4.64 -4.80 18.72
N ASP A 73 -3.69 -4.04 18.17
CA ASP A 73 -2.25 -4.17 18.39
C ASP A 73 -1.60 -5.53 18.04
N THR A 74 -2.37 -6.48 17.52
CA THR A 74 -1.88 -7.78 17.06
C THR A 74 -1.45 -7.68 15.60
N VAL A 75 -0.19 -8.00 15.33
CA VAL A 75 0.38 -8.05 13.98
C VAL A 75 0.08 -9.43 13.40
N THR A 76 -0.63 -9.46 12.28
CA THR A 76 -0.97 -10.70 11.53
C THR A 76 -0.23 -10.80 10.21
N GLY A 77 0.46 -9.73 9.79
CA GLY A 77 1.38 -9.70 8.67
C GLY A 77 2.07 -8.34 8.50
N ARG A 78 2.97 -8.24 7.54
CA ARG A 78 3.81 -7.06 7.28
C ARG A 78 4.03 -6.90 5.78
N PRO A 79 3.28 -6.01 5.10
CA PRO A 79 3.42 -5.79 3.67
C PRO A 79 4.82 -5.31 3.28
N VAL A 80 5.42 -5.90 2.25
CA VAL A 80 6.78 -5.58 1.79
C VAL A 80 6.78 -4.85 0.44
N ASP A 81 6.27 -5.46 -0.62
CA ASP A 81 6.19 -4.85 -1.95
C ASP A 81 4.81 -5.07 -2.58
N VAL A 82 4.53 -4.26 -3.60
CA VAL A 82 3.34 -4.35 -4.45
C VAL A 82 3.72 -4.57 -5.90
N LEU A 83 2.92 -5.34 -6.62
CA LEU A 83 3.11 -5.57 -8.05
C LEU A 83 1.77 -5.57 -8.77
N VAL A 84 1.68 -4.85 -9.89
CA VAL A 84 0.53 -4.98 -10.80
C VAL A 84 0.69 -6.27 -11.58
N TRP A 85 -0.24 -7.22 -11.40
CA TRP A 85 -0.25 -8.48 -12.13
C TRP A 85 -0.77 -8.28 -13.55
N ARG A 86 -0.57 -9.30 -14.41
CA ARG A 86 -0.90 -9.24 -15.85
C ARG A 86 -2.38 -8.98 -16.13
N ASP A 87 -3.27 -9.35 -15.21
CA ASP A 87 -4.71 -9.12 -15.30
C ASP A 87 -5.14 -7.75 -14.73
N GLY A 88 -4.19 -6.93 -14.26
CA GLY A 88 -4.43 -5.65 -13.61
C GLY A 88 -4.72 -5.74 -12.11
N SER A 89 -4.76 -6.93 -11.49
CA SER A 89 -4.86 -7.03 -10.03
C SER A 89 -3.59 -6.58 -9.32
N LEU A 90 -3.70 -6.20 -8.03
CA LEU A 90 -2.54 -5.81 -7.23
C LEU A 90 -2.10 -6.97 -6.34
N LEU A 91 -0.87 -7.45 -6.53
CA LEU A 91 -0.24 -8.40 -5.60
C LEU A 91 0.43 -7.64 -4.47
N VAL A 92 0.37 -8.21 -3.27
CA VAL A 92 1.02 -7.71 -2.06
C VAL A 92 1.82 -8.85 -1.45
N SER A 93 3.12 -8.69 -1.24
CA SER A 93 3.92 -9.65 -0.49
C SER A 93 3.93 -9.35 1.00
N ASP A 94 3.92 -10.39 1.83
CA ASP A 94 3.94 -10.31 3.29
C ASP A 94 4.94 -11.33 3.83
N ASP A 95 6.05 -10.84 4.38
CA ASP A 95 7.15 -11.67 4.88
C ASP A 95 6.86 -12.27 6.26
N PHE A 96 6.15 -11.55 7.13
CA PHE A 96 5.75 -12.03 8.45
C PHE A 96 4.71 -13.15 8.35
N GLY A 97 3.71 -12.96 7.49
CA GLY A 97 2.64 -13.93 7.27
C GLY A 97 3.03 -15.07 6.31
N GLY A 98 4.14 -14.92 5.56
CA GLY A 98 4.57 -15.88 4.53
C GLY A 98 3.58 -16.00 3.37
N LYS A 99 2.96 -14.89 2.96
CA LYS A 99 1.82 -14.87 2.03
C LYS A 99 2.05 -13.91 0.86
N ILE A 100 1.39 -14.23 -0.25
CA ILE A 100 1.10 -13.27 -1.33
C ILE A 100 -0.40 -13.07 -1.37
N TYR A 101 -0.86 -11.84 -1.18
CA TYR A 101 -2.25 -11.47 -1.35
C TYR A 101 -2.48 -10.97 -2.77
N ARG A 102 -3.69 -11.18 -3.30
CA ARG A 102 -4.14 -10.61 -4.58
C ARG A 102 -5.40 -9.80 -4.35
N ILE A 103 -5.32 -8.51 -4.60
CA ILE A 103 -6.44 -7.58 -4.49
C ILE A 103 -7.05 -7.41 -5.88
N THR A 104 -8.33 -7.79 -6.00
CA THR A 104 -9.12 -7.70 -7.23
C THR A 104 -10.29 -6.75 -7.04
N TRP A 105 -10.61 -5.97 -8.06
CA TRP A 105 -11.84 -5.18 -8.10
C TRP A 105 -13.00 -6.02 -8.66
N ARG A 106 -14.21 -5.91 -8.07
CA ARG A 106 -15.39 -6.69 -8.48
C ARG A 106 -16.62 -5.87 -8.94
N GLY A 107 -16.52 -4.53 -8.94
CA GLY A 107 -17.66 -3.66 -9.23
C GLY A 107 -18.49 -3.38 -8.00
#